data_AF-A0A9X1U8Z4-F1
#
_entry.id   AF-A0A9X1U8Z4-F1
#
_cell.length_a   1.000
_cell.length_b   1.000
_cell.length_c   1.000
_cell.angle_alpha   90.00
_cell.angle_beta   90.00
_cell.angle_gamma   90.00
#
_symmetry.space_group_name_H-M   'P 1'
#
loop_
_entity.id
_entity.type
_entity.pdbx_description
1 polymer ?
#
loop_
_entity_poly.entity_id
_entity_poly.type
_entity_poly.pdbx_seq_one_letter_code
_entity_poly.pdbx_strand_id
1 'polypeptide(L)' 'MKQVIIAVAVVALLATSPARSQALVDPSKVAPEYREAAEKRRAEQIRQRECAQKADLAKVLPRDRADFVNHCLDAMVAKQ' A
#
# COMPACT_ATOMS: atom_id res chain seq x y z
N MET A 1 -38.53 -12.04 -11.86
CA MET A 1 -37.86 -10.76 -11.57
C MET A 1 -36.98 -10.82 -10.32
N LYS A 2 -37.49 -11.21 -9.14
CA LYS A 2 -36.70 -11.26 -7.89
C LYS A 2 -35.40 -12.07 -7.98
N GLN A 3 -35.44 -13.25 -8.63
CA GLN A 3 -34.25 -14.09 -8.82
C GLN A 3 -33.21 -13.47 -9.78
N VAL A 4 -33.67 -12.74 -10.80
CA VAL A 4 -32.78 -12.04 -11.75
C VAL A 4 -32.05 -10.90 -11.02
N ILE A 5 -32.75 -10.16 -10.15
CA ILE A 5 -32.17 -9.08 -9.34
C ILE A 5 -31.11 -9.64 -8.38
N ILE A 6 -31.39 -10.78 -7.73
CA ILE A 6 -30.43 -11.43 -6.81
C ILE A 6 -29.19 -11.89 -7.59
N ALA A 7 -29.37 -12.53 -8.75
CA ALA A 7 -28.27 -12.99 -9.57
C ALA A 7 -27.36 -11.84 -10.04
N VAL A 8 -27.96 -10.73 -10.49
CA VAL A 8 -27.21 -9.54 -10.92
C VAL A 8 -26.44 -8.91 -9.75
N ALA A 9 -27.02 -8.84 -8.55
CA ALA A 9 -26.34 -8.30 -7.37
C ALA A 9 -25.12 -9.14 -6.99
N VAL A 10 -25.24 -10.47 -6.98
CA VAL A 10 -24.10 -11.37 -6.64
C VAL A 10 -22.96 -11.23 -7.64
N VAL A 11 -23.27 -11.18 -8.94
CA VAL A 11 -22.25 -10.97 -9.99
C VAL A 11 -21.55 -9.62 -9.83
N ALA A 12 -22.29 -8.56 -9.48
CA ALA A 12 -21.72 -7.24 -9.26
C ALA A 12 -20.77 -7.20 -8.05
N LEU A 13 -21.10 -7.88 -6.94
CA LEU A 13 -20.20 -7.95 -5.78
C LEU A 13 -18.92 -8.75 -6.08
N LEU A 14 -19.00 -9.80 -6.91
CA LEU A 14 -17.83 -10.60 -7.27
C LEU A 14 -16.91 -9.89 -8.28
N ALA A 15 -17.42 -8.87 -8.99
CA ALA A 15 -16.66 -8.09 -9.96
C ALA A 15 -15.79 -6.99 -9.33
N THR A 16 -15.91 -6.73 -8.02
CA THR A 16 -15.06 -5.71 -7.37
C THR A 16 -13.62 -6.20 -7.29
N SER A 17 -12.72 -5.52 -8.00
CA SER A 17 -11.29 -5.81 -7.93
C SER A 17 -10.75 -5.53 -6.53
N PRO A 18 -9.93 -6.42 -5.93
CA PRO A 18 -9.35 -6.17 -4.63
C PRO A 18 -8.43 -4.94 -4.71
N ALA A 19 -8.63 -3.99 -3.79
CA ALA A 19 -7.68 -2.91 -3.56
C ALA A 19 -6.38 -3.51 -2.99
N ARG A 20 -5.49 -3.95 -3.87
CA ARG A 20 -4.17 -4.46 -3.50
C ARG A 20 -3.30 -3.27 -3.11
N SER A 21 -2.67 -3.36 -1.94
CA SER A 21 -1.52 -2.51 -1.64
C SER A 21 -0.45 -2.72 -2.72
N GLN A 22 0.27 -1.65 -3.07
CA GLN A 22 1.30 -1.74 -4.11
C GLN A 22 2.29 -2.85 -3.77
N ALA A 23 2.48 -3.77 -4.72
CA ALA A 23 3.51 -4.79 -4.59
C ALA A 23 4.88 -4.11 -4.48
N LEU A 24 5.77 -4.70 -3.68
CA LEU A 24 7.12 -4.18 -3.54
C LEU A 24 7.79 -4.25 -4.91
N VAL A 25 8.32 -3.14 -5.41
CA VAL A 25 8.97 -3.11 -6.72
C VAL A 25 10.12 -4.13 -6.73
N ASP A 26 10.09 -5.02 -7.71
CA ASP A 26 11.20 -5.91 -8.04
C ASP A 26 12.01 -5.27 -9.18
N PRO A 27 13.22 -4.73 -8.91
CA PRO A 27 14.05 -4.07 -9.92
C PRO A 27 14.45 -5.01 -11.07
N SER A 28 14.48 -6.33 -10.84
CA SER A 28 14.84 -7.29 -11.88
C SER A 28 13.76 -7.45 -12.96
N LYS A 29 12.51 -7.11 -12.63
CA LYS A 29 11.35 -7.12 -13.54
C LYS A 29 11.20 -5.81 -14.30
N VAL A 30 11.97 -4.79 -13.94
CA VAL A 30 11.98 -3.49 -14.61
C VAL A 30 13.09 -3.50 -15.68
N ALA A 31 12.81 -2.84 -16.81
CA ALA A 31 13.77 -2.73 -17.89
C ALA A 31 15.11 -2.13 -17.37
N PRO A 32 16.27 -2.57 -17.90
CA PRO A 32 17.58 -2.20 -17.38
C PRO A 32 17.78 -0.69 -17.23
N GLU A 33 17.25 0.10 -18.15
CA GLU A 33 17.32 1.56 -18.14
C GLU A 33 16.61 2.24 -16.95
N TYR A 34 15.67 1.56 -16.29
CA TYR A 34 14.92 2.11 -15.13
C TYR A 34 15.23 1.41 -13.81
N ARG A 35 16.24 0.54 -13.75
CA ARG A 35 16.56 -0.23 -12.54
C ARG A 35 16.94 0.66 -11.35
N GLU A 36 17.71 1.72 -11.59
CA GLU A 36 18.08 2.66 -10.53
C GLU A 36 16.83 3.36 -9.95
N ALA A 37 15.88 3.73 -10.80
CA ALA A 37 14.61 4.31 -10.36
C ALA A 37 13.76 3.28 -9.60
N ALA A 38 13.75 2.02 -10.04
CA ALA A 38 13.05 0.93 -9.38
C ALA A 38 13.61 0.63 -7.98
N GLU A 39 14.93 0.68 -7.82
CA GLU A 39 15.62 0.52 -6.53
C GLU A 39 15.28 1.66 -5.57
N LYS A 40 15.30 2.92 -6.04
CA LYS A 40 14.88 4.09 -5.26
C LYS A 40 13.43 3.97 -4.79
N ARG A 41 12.52 3.53 -5.66
CA ARG A 41 11.11 3.29 -5.31
C ARG A 41 10.96 2.14 -4.31
N ARG A 42 11.75 1.08 -4.45
CA ARG A 42 11.75 -0.04 -3.51
C ARG A 42 12.18 0.39 -2.11
N ALA A 43 13.25 1.17 -2.00
CA ALA A 43 13.70 1.73 -0.73
C ALA A 43 12.60 2.59 -0.08
N GLU A 44 11.91 3.42 -0.87
CA GLU A 44 10.79 4.22 -0.39
C GLU A 44 9.61 3.39 0.09
N GLN A 45 9.20 2.37 -0.68
CA GLN A 45 8.12 1.46 -0.27
C GLN A 45 8.46 0.69 1.01
N ILE A 46 9.73 0.32 1.22
CA ILE A 46 10.17 -0.33 2.46
C ILE A 46 10.01 0.61 3.65
N ARG A 47 10.48 1.87 3.53
CA ARG A 47 10.33 2.89 4.59
C ARG A 47 8.86 3.11 4.97
N GLN A 48 7.99 3.24 3.99
CA GLN A 48 6.55 3.40 4.22
C GLN A 48 5.91 2.18 4.90
N ARG A 49 6.30 0.96 4.49
CA ARG A 49 5.81 -0.28 5.12
C ARG A 49 6.28 -0.42 6.57
N GLU A 50 7.52 -0.05 6.85
CA GLU A 50 8.05 -0.05 8.22
C GLU A 50 7.29 0.94 9.12
N CYS A 51 7.03 2.16 8.63
CA CYS A 51 6.23 3.14 9.38
C CYS A 51 4.78 2.70 9.56
N ALA A 52 4.17 2.08 8.54
CA ALA A 52 2.83 1.51 8.66
C ALA A 52 2.79 0.37 9.70
N GLN A 53 3.78 -0.53 9.71
CA GLN A 53 3.89 -1.58 10.72
C GLN A 53 4.04 -1.00 12.12
N LYS A 54 4.84 0.05 12.30
CA LYS A 54 4.97 0.73 13.60
C LYS A 54 3.63 1.31 14.07
N ALA A 55 2.84 1.88 13.16
CA ALA A 55 1.51 2.40 13.47
C ALA A 55 0.55 1.28 13.92
N ASP A 56 0.62 0.13 13.24
CA ASP A 56 -0.21 -1.04 13.56
C ASP A 56 0.18 -1.64 14.92
N LEU A 57 1.49 -1.74 15.22
CA LEU A 57 2.01 -2.19 16.51
C LEU A 57 1.64 -1.24 17.65
N ALA A 58 1.65 0.06 17.39
CA ALA A 58 1.22 1.09 18.34
C ALA A 58 -0.32 1.20 18.46
N LYS A 59 -1.08 0.40 17.70
CA LYS A 59 -2.55 0.40 17.66
C LYS A 59 -3.12 1.81 17.44
N VAL A 60 -2.47 2.60 16.58
CA VAL A 60 -2.91 3.94 16.25
C VAL A 60 -4.31 3.87 15.63
N LEU A 61 -5.22 4.71 16.12
CA LEU A 61 -6.57 4.77 15.60
C LEU A 61 -6.56 5.13 14.10
N PRO A 62 -7.48 4.61 13.28
CA PRO A 62 -7.50 4.89 11.84
C PRO A 62 -7.47 6.38 11.49
N ARG A 63 -8.11 7.22 12.33
CA ARG A 63 -8.11 8.69 12.19
C ARG A 63 -6.70 9.29 12.30
N ASP A 64 -5.89 8.79 13.22
CA ASP A 64 -4.59 9.37 13.57
C ASP A 64 -3.42 8.66 12.84
N ARG A 65 -3.74 7.60 12.08
CA ARG A 65 -2.75 6.74 11.43
C ARG A 65 -1.93 7.46 10.36
N ALA A 66 -2.55 8.37 9.60
CA ALA A 66 -1.85 9.14 8.57
C ALA A 66 -0.79 10.06 9.19
N ASP A 67 -1.16 10.81 10.23
CA ASP A 67 -0.25 11.73 10.94
C ASP A 67 0.91 10.97 11.58
N PHE A 68 0.64 9.83 12.22
CA PHE A 68 1.69 8.97 12.77
C PHE A 68 2.68 8.50 11.70
N VAL A 69 2.17 8.03 10.56
CA VAL A 69 3.03 7.54 9.46
C VAL A 69 3.87 8.67 8.89
N ASN A 70 3.31 9.87 8.70
CA ASN A 70 4.05 11.04 8.22
C ASN A 70 5.18 11.42 9.19
N HIS A 71 4.89 11.52 10.49
CA HIS A 71 5.92 11.80 11.50
C HIS A 71 7.00 10.73 11.56
N CYS A 72 6.63 9.46 11.40
CA CYS A 72 7.60 8.37 11.32
C CYS A 72 8.53 8.53 10.10
N LEU A 73 7.98 8.87 8.94
CA LEU A 73 8.75 9.10 7.71
C LEU A 73 9.69 10.30 7.87
N ASP A 74 9.20 11.42 8.39
CA ASP A 74 10.01 12.61 8.65
C ASP A 74 11.18 12.30 9.61
N ALA A 75 10.91 11.54 10.67
CA ALA A 75 11.94 11.10 11.62
C ALA A 75 12.98 10.17 10.98
N MET A 76 12.60 9.36 9.98
CA MET A 76 13.53 8.52 9.24
C MET A 76 14.38 9.32 8.26
N VAL A 77 13.84 10.39 7.67
CA VAL A 77 14.60 11.32 6.81
C VAL A 77 15.61 12.11 7.65
N ALA A 78 15.21 12.61 8.82
CA ALA A 78 16.09 13.37 9.71
C ALA A 78 17.24 12.54 10.32
N LYS A 79 17.19 11.21 10.19
CA LYS A 79 18.21 10.27 10.70
C LYS A 79 19.22 9.83 9.64
N GLN A 80 19.00 10.19 8.38
CA GLN A 80 19.95 9.98 7.26
C GLN A 80 20.89 11.18 7.13
#